data_AF-A0A9P4VPH2-F1
#
_entry.id   AF-A0A9P4VPH2-F1
#
_cell.length_a   1.000
_cell.length_b   1.000
_cell.length_c   1.000
_cell.angle_alpha   90.00
_cell.angle_beta   90.00
_cell.angle_gamma   90.00
#
_symmetry.space_group_name_H-M   'P 1'
#
loop_
_entity.id
_entity.type
_entity.pdbx_description
1 polymer ?
#
loop_
_entity_poly.entity_id
_entity_poly.type
_entity_poly.pdbx_seq_one_letter_code
_entity_poly.pdbx_strand_id
1 'polypeptide(L)'
;STREVDPLRILFCGSDDFSIASLRAVHHEHIARPDTIASIDVVCRPGKRTGRGLKQIREVPIKHAAQELELPVHKIDTFTGWTPPKVHDENINLIIAVSFGLFVPPRILNGAKYGGLNVHPSLLPDLRGAAPIHHALLRGDRKFGISVQTLHPKRFDHGVILAQTPYPGFDVTGSENFSAAELEANLAPIGGDMLVQTLRESLFVPPLQDLGWFQGDSSGVEFTHAPKITSGDKQVDWTTWSAEKILRYLRVLGSLW
;
A
#
# COMPACT_ATOMS: atom_id res chain seq x y z
N SER A 1 10.61 -16.85 18.91
CA SER A 1 11.52 -15.95 19.64
C SER A 1 11.40 -14.59 18.98
N THR A 2 10.71 -13.65 19.62
CA THR A 2 10.59 -12.27 19.14
C THR A 2 11.98 -11.65 19.22
N ARG A 3 12.52 -11.22 18.07
CA ARG A 3 13.83 -10.55 18.01
C ARG A 3 13.72 -9.22 18.76
N GLU A 4 14.76 -8.84 19.49
CA GLU A 4 14.77 -7.57 20.21
C GLU A 4 14.82 -6.41 19.21
N VAL A 5 13.93 -5.43 19.36
CA VAL A 5 13.79 -4.28 18.45
C VAL A 5 13.76 -3.01 19.28
N ASP A 6 14.60 -2.04 18.93
CA ASP A 6 14.47 -0.68 19.47
C ASP A 6 13.04 -0.16 19.27
N PRO A 7 12.50 0.66 20.18
CA PRO A 7 11.24 1.35 19.97
C PRO A 7 11.18 2.02 18.58
N LEU A 8 10.13 1.74 17.83
CA LEU A 8 10.01 2.15 16.44
C LEU A 8 9.65 3.63 16.33
N ARG A 9 10.43 4.37 15.55
CA ARG A 9 10.17 5.76 15.15
C ARG A 9 9.84 5.71 13.67
N ILE A 10 8.54 5.71 13.38
CA ILE A 10 7.99 5.34 12.08
C ILE A 10 7.79 6.58 11.23
N LEU A 11 8.28 6.55 10.00
CA LEU A 11 7.86 7.46 8.95
C LEU A 11 6.80 6.78 8.08
N PHE A 12 5.54 7.14 8.27
CA PHE A 12 4.42 6.57 7.54
C PHE A 12 4.11 7.42 6.30
N CYS A 13 4.35 6.88 5.12
CA CYS A 13 4.10 7.53 3.84
C CYS A 13 2.81 6.97 3.21
N GLY A 14 1.80 7.80 2.97
CA GLY A 14 0.55 7.35 2.35
C GLY A 14 -0.26 8.44 1.65
N SER A 15 -1.44 8.10 1.14
CA SER A 15 -2.29 9.05 0.39
C SER A 15 -3.79 8.78 0.46
N ASP A 16 -4.22 7.53 0.32
CA ASP A 16 -5.62 7.11 0.09
C ASP A 16 -6.19 6.28 1.25
N ASP A 17 -7.43 5.79 1.08
CA ASP A 17 -8.18 5.06 2.11
C ASP A 17 -7.51 3.71 2.46
N PHE A 18 -6.92 3.02 1.48
CA PHE A 18 -6.08 1.84 1.74
C PHE A 18 -4.93 2.14 2.71
N SER A 19 -4.20 3.24 2.48
CA SER A 19 -3.13 3.67 3.38
C SER A 19 -3.64 4.18 4.74
N ILE A 20 -4.84 4.76 4.80
CA ILE A 20 -5.47 5.19 6.06
C ILE A 20 -5.77 4.01 6.97
N ALA A 21 -6.28 2.89 6.43
CA ALA A 21 -6.55 1.69 7.24
C ALA A 21 -5.26 1.18 7.90
N SER A 22 -4.16 1.13 7.15
CA SER A 22 -2.83 0.77 7.66
C SER A 22 -2.33 1.77 8.72
N LEU A 23 -2.49 3.08 8.50
CA LEU A 23 -2.10 4.11 9.47
C LEU A 23 -2.87 3.96 10.78
N ARG A 24 -4.20 3.76 10.71
CA ARG A 24 -5.05 3.58 11.90
C ARG A 24 -4.67 2.32 12.68
N ALA A 25 -4.36 1.22 12.00
CA ALA A 25 -3.91 -0.01 12.65
C ALA A 25 -2.56 0.19 13.37
N VAL A 26 -1.59 0.82 12.72
CA VAL A 26 -0.28 1.12 13.33
C VAL A 26 -0.41 2.10 14.49
N HIS A 27 -1.27 3.12 14.37
CA HIS A 27 -1.55 4.06 15.45
C HIS A 27 -2.20 3.38 16.67
N HIS A 28 -3.15 2.47 16.43
CA HIS A 28 -3.72 1.68 17.52
C HIS A 28 -2.67 0.85 18.24
N GLU A 29 -1.74 0.24 17.51
CA GLU A 29 -0.61 -0.49 18.10
C GLU A 29 0.32 0.44 18.88
N HIS A 30 0.55 1.66 18.40
CA HIS A 30 1.33 2.67 19.12
C HIS A 30 0.72 3.05 20.48
N ILE A 31 -0.59 3.26 20.55
CA ILE A 31 -1.27 3.52 21.83
C ILE A 31 -1.20 2.29 22.73
N ALA A 32 -1.41 1.09 22.19
CA ALA A 32 -1.46 -0.15 22.96
C ALA A 32 -0.08 -0.61 23.45
N ARG A 33 0.98 -0.29 22.71
CA ARG A 33 2.38 -0.70 22.97
C ARG A 33 3.36 0.46 22.70
N PRO A 34 3.35 1.51 23.53
CA PRO A 34 4.26 2.66 23.35
C PRO A 34 5.75 2.28 23.44
N ASP A 35 6.08 1.19 24.14
CA ASP A 35 7.46 0.67 24.19
C ASP A 35 7.91 0.04 22.87
N THR A 36 6.97 -0.38 22.00
CA THR A 36 7.27 -0.98 20.69
C THR A 36 7.26 0.07 19.58
N ILE A 37 6.33 1.02 19.60
CA ILE A 37 6.29 2.13 18.65
C ILE A 37 6.37 3.41 19.48
N ALA A 38 7.52 4.08 19.41
CA ALA A 38 7.76 5.33 20.13
C ALA A 38 7.10 6.54 19.45
N SER A 39 7.05 6.57 18.11
CA SER A 39 6.47 7.70 17.38
C SER A 39 6.04 7.34 15.96
N ILE A 40 5.11 8.14 15.43
CA ILE A 40 4.65 8.06 14.04
C ILE A 40 4.63 9.48 13.44
N ASP A 41 5.38 9.69 12.38
CA ASP A 41 5.32 10.88 11.54
C ASP A 41 4.70 10.52 10.18
N VAL A 42 3.70 11.29 9.74
CA VAL A 42 3.00 11.02 8.48
C VAL A 42 3.53 11.90 7.36
N VAL A 43 3.91 11.28 6.24
CA VAL A 43 4.26 11.97 5.00
C VAL A 43 3.14 11.77 3.99
N CYS A 44 2.68 12.86 3.41
CA CYS A 44 1.68 12.83 2.34
C CYS A 44 2.05 13.80 1.22
N ARG A 45 1.46 13.61 0.03
CA ARG A 45 1.64 14.56 -1.07
C ARG A 45 0.80 15.82 -0.86
N PRO A 46 1.25 17.00 -1.30
CA PRO A 46 0.40 18.19 -1.27
C PRO A 46 -0.87 17.98 -2.10
N GLY A 47 -1.97 18.58 -1.66
CA GLY A 47 -3.22 18.61 -2.42
C GLY A 47 -3.03 19.18 -3.83
N LYS A 48 -3.78 18.64 -4.79
CA LYS A 48 -3.72 19.08 -6.19
C LYS A 48 -4.82 20.08 -6.50
N ARG A 49 -4.50 21.05 -7.35
CA ARG A 49 -5.52 21.96 -7.90
C ARG A 49 -6.43 21.22 -8.87
N THR A 50 -7.74 21.41 -8.74
CA THR A 50 -8.80 20.71 -9.47
C THR A 50 -9.96 21.66 -9.81
N GLY A 51 -10.92 21.16 -10.60
CA GLY A 51 -12.10 21.91 -11.05
C GLY A 51 -11.81 22.88 -12.20
N ARG A 52 -12.86 23.51 -12.73
CA ARG A 52 -12.73 24.50 -13.81
C ARG A 52 -11.89 25.69 -13.33
N GLY A 53 -10.81 25.98 -14.02
CA GLY A 53 -9.88 27.05 -13.65
C GLY A 53 -8.97 26.74 -12.46
N LEU A 54 -8.88 25.47 -12.02
CA LEU A 54 -7.91 25.00 -11.02
C LEU A 54 -7.95 25.75 -9.67
N LYS A 55 -9.14 26.25 -9.29
CA LYS A 55 -9.33 27.04 -8.07
C LYS A 55 -9.52 26.21 -6.80
N GLN A 56 -9.92 24.94 -6.92
CA GLN A 56 -10.18 24.07 -5.78
C GLN A 56 -8.94 23.22 -5.47
N ILE A 57 -8.51 23.16 -4.21
CA ILE A 57 -7.45 22.24 -3.79
C ILE A 57 -8.12 20.98 -3.26
N ARG A 58 -7.87 19.85 -3.93
CA ARG A 58 -8.24 18.53 -3.43
C ARG A 58 -7.07 17.97 -2.63
N GLU A 59 -7.22 18.00 -1.30
CA GLU A 59 -6.26 17.42 -0.37
C GLU A 59 -6.25 15.89 -0.47
N VAL A 60 -5.14 15.28 -0.05
CA VAL A 60 -5.03 13.81 0.04
C VAL A 60 -5.75 13.33 1.32
N PRO A 61 -6.60 12.28 1.23
CA PRO A 61 -7.37 11.78 2.38
C PRO A 61 -6.56 11.52 3.65
N ILE A 62 -5.36 10.92 3.52
CA ILE A 62 -4.53 10.56 4.69
C ILE A 62 -4.17 11.76 5.57
N LYS A 63 -4.10 12.98 5.00
CA LYS A 63 -3.79 14.19 5.75
C LYS A 63 -4.84 14.41 6.84
N HIS A 64 -6.12 14.26 6.50
CA HIS A 64 -7.21 14.43 7.45
C HIS A 64 -7.16 13.35 8.53
N ALA A 65 -6.99 12.10 8.12
CA ALA A 65 -6.87 10.99 9.07
C ALA A 65 -5.70 11.17 10.05
N ALA A 66 -4.53 11.62 9.58
CA ALA A 66 -3.40 11.89 10.45
C ALA A 66 -3.67 13.03 11.45
N GLN A 67 -4.40 14.07 11.02
CA GLN A 67 -4.81 15.17 11.90
C GLN A 67 -5.82 14.73 12.96
N GLU A 68 -6.77 13.87 12.61
CA GLU A 68 -7.72 13.25 13.57
C GLU A 68 -7.00 12.41 14.63
N LEU A 69 -5.90 11.75 14.24
CA LEU A 69 -5.05 10.95 15.13
C LEU A 69 -3.98 11.79 15.85
N GLU A 70 -3.99 13.12 15.70
CA GLU A 70 -3.02 14.04 16.30
C GLU A 70 -1.56 13.75 15.94
N LEU A 71 -1.32 13.17 14.75
CA LEU A 71 0.01 12.84 14.25
C LEU A 71 0.66 14.00 13.48
N PRO A 72 1.99 14.23 13.61
CA PRO A 72 2.71 15.19 12.78
C PRO A 72 2.57 14.86 11.29
N VAL A 73 2.31 15.88 10.46
CA VAL A 73 2.13 15.73 9.01
C VAL A 73 3.15 16.54 8.22
N HIS A 74 3.87 15.87 7.33
CA HIS A 74 4.87 16.42 6.43
C HIS A 74 4.37 16.34 4.98
N LYS A 75 4.16 17.49 4.33
CA LYS A 75 3.73 17.54 2.93
C LYS A 75 4.93 17.66 2.01
N ILE A 76 5.16 16.67 1.16
CA ILE A 76 6.26 16.70 0.17
C ILE A 76 5.75 16.28 -1.21
N ASP A 77 6.25 16.94 -2.25
CA ASP A 77 6.01 16.48 -3.64
C ASP A 77 7.24 15.76 -4.23
N THR A 78 8.38 15.85 -3.54
CA THR A 78 9.61 15.13 -3.86
C THR A 78 10.40 14.88 -2.58
N PHE A 79 11.16 13.79 -2.55
CA PHE A 79 12.17 13.60 -1.53
C PHE A 79 13.43 14.43 -1.80
N THR A 80 13.65 14.99 -2.99
CA THR A 80 14.88 15.75 -3.27
C THR A 80 15.04 16.94 -2.31
N GLY A 81 16.18 17.03 -1.62
CA GLY A 81 16.45 18.07 -0.62
C GLY A 81 15.69 17.92 0.71
N TRP A 82 14.85 16.90 0.86
CA TRP A 82 14.07 16.67 2.09
C TRP A 82 14.74 15.65 3.00
N THR A 83 14.68 15.85 4.32
CA THR A 83 15.18 14.91 5.32
C THR A 83 14.04 14.50 6.25
N PRO A 84 13.96 13.21 6.65
CA PRO A 84 13.03 12.79 7.70
C PRO A 84 13.18 13.64 8.97
N PRO A 85 12.08 13.87 9.70
CA PRO A 85 12.15 14.52 11.00
C PRO A 85 12.97 13.67 11.98
N LYS A 86 13.42 14.33 13.05
CA LYS A 86 13.97 13.65 14.22
C LYS A 86 12.95 13.71 15.35
N VAL A 87 12.83 12.62 16.09
CA VAL A 87 11.96 12.55 17.26
C VAL A 87 12.86 12.39 18.47
N HIS A 88 12.84 13.38 19.38
CA HIS A 88 13.75 13.44 20.54
C HIS A 88 15.23 13.28 20.15
N ASP A 89 15.67 13.98 19.11
CA ASP A 89 17.02 13.90 18.52
C ASP A 89 17.41 12.55 17.90
N GLU A 90 16.52 11.57 17.94
CA GLU A 90 16.70 10.28 17.29
C GLU A 90 16.14 10.27 15.86
N ASN A 91 16.82 9.54 14.98
CA ASN A 91 16.39 9.37 13.60
C ASN A 91 15.22 8.37 13.51
N ILE A 92 14.37 8.56 12.51
CA ILE A 92 13.45 7.52 12.01
C ILE A 92 14.24 6.22 11.80
N ASN A 93 13.72 5.11 12.33
CA ASN A 93 14.36 3.80 12.23
C ASN A 93 13.56 2.81 11.38
N LEU A 94 12.32 3.14 11.00
CA LEU A 94 11.49 2.34 10.09
C LEU A 94 10.64 3.26 9.19
N ILE A 95 10.56 2.93 7.90
CA ILE A 95 9.68 3.61 6.94
C ILE A 95 8.55 2.67 6.55
N ILE A 96 7.32 3.15 6.54
CA ILE A 96 6.17 2.37 6.06
C ILE A 96 5.57 3.16 4.90
N ALA A 97 5.61 2.62 3.68
CA ALA A 97 4.98 3.25 2.53
C ALA A 97 3.80 2.40 2.05
N VAL A 98 2.61 2.98 2.04
CA VAL A 98 1.38 2.33 1.57
C VAL A 98 0.68 3.30 0.64
N SER A 99 0.50 2.93 -0.64
CA SER A 99 -0.13 3.80 -1.65
C SER A 99 0.43 5.22 -1.78
N PHE A 100 1.73 5.43 -1.52
CA PHE A 100 2.32 6.78 -1.43
C PHE A 100 2.68 7.44 -2.78
N GLY A 101 2.90 6.64 -3.83
CA GLY A 101 3.15 7.11 -5.19
C GLY A 101 4.48 7.85 -5.42
N LEU A 102 5.29 8.11 -4.39
CA LEU A 102 6.69 8.54 -4.51
C LEU A 102 7.62 7.40 -4.14
N PHE A 103 8.70 7.29 -4.89
CA PHE A 103 9.75 6.31 -4.63
C PHE A 103 10.63 6.79 -3.47
N VAL A 104 10.75 5.99 -2.40
CA VAL A 104 11.62 6.32 -1.26
C VAL A 104 13.08 6.11 -1.68
N PRO A 105 13.91 7.16 -1.73
CA PRO A 105 15.27 7.04 -2.26
C PRO A 105 16.18 6.26 -1.29
N PRO A 106 17.23 5.58 -1.81
CA PRO A 106 18.17 4.83 -0.99
C PRO A 106 18.76 5.59 0.20
N ARG A 107 19.02 6.91 0.05
CA ARG A 107 19.56 7.72 1.15
C ARG A 107 18.63 7.81 2.37
N ILE A 108 17.31 7.77 2.16
CA ILE A 108 16.32 7.79 3.23
C ILE A 108 16.13 6.37 3.75
N LEU A 109 15.96 5.41 2.83
CA LEU A 109 15.77 4.00 3.16
C LEU A 109 16.93 3.43 4.00
N ASN A 110 18.17 3.72 3.62
CA ASN A 110 19.38 3.28 4.32
C ASN A 110 19.64 4.07 5.62
N GLY A 111 18.98 5.22 5.80
CA GLY A 111 19.05 5.99 7.05
C GLY A 111 18.20 5.39 8.16
N ALA A 112 17.20 4.59 7.79
CA ALA A 112 16.36 3.84 8.73
C ALA A 112 17.02 2.49 9.06
N LYS A 113 17.32 2.24 10.34
CA LYS A 113 17.96 1.00 10.84
C LYS A 113 17.29 -0.27 10.30
N TYR A 114 15.97 -0.25 10.21
CA TYR A 114 15.14 -1.38 9.80
C TYR A 114 14.65 -1.28 8.34
N GLY A 115 15.15 -0.30 7.58
CA GLY A 115 14.73 -0.06 6.22
C GLY A 115 13.27 0.39 6.13
N GLY A 116 12.47 -0.31 5.34
CA GLY A 116 11.06 0.01 5.24
C GLY A 116 10.18 -1.10 4.71
N LEU A 117 8.88 -0.91 4.88
CA LEU A 117 7.82 -1.86 4.58
C LEU A 117 6.81 -1.27 3.61
N ASN A 118 6.16 -2.14 2.85
CA ASN A 118 5.04 -1.81 2.00
C ASN A 118 3.95 -2.88 2.08
N VAL A 119 2.71 -2.44 2.22
CA VAL A 119 1.52 -3.29 2.13
C VAL A 119 1.00 -3.20 0.69
N HIS A 120 0.93 -4.34 0.01
CA HIS A 120 0.51 -4.43 -1.38
C HIS A 120 -0.76 -5.30 -1.49
N PRO A 121 -1.86 -4.81 -2.09
CA PRO A 121 -3.12 -5.55 -2.16
C PRO A 121 -3.15 -6.54 -3.34
N SER A 122 -2.12 -7.38 -3.43
CA SER A 122 -2.11 -8.57 -4.26
C SER A 122 -1.26 -9.68 -3.64
N LEU A 123 -1.39 -10.89 -4.18
CA LEU A 123 -0.42 -11.96 -3.98
C LEU A 123 0.77 -11.71 -4.92
N LEU A 124 1.77 -10.96 -4.45
CA LEU A 124 3.00 -10.78 -5.21
C LEU A 124 3.59 -12.18 -5.56
N PRO A 125 4.20 -12.35 -6.75
CA PRO A 125 4.64 -11.31 -7.68
C PRO A 125 3.56 -10.91 -8.68
N ASP A 126 2.37 -11.49 -8.60
CA ASP A 126 1.25 -11.12 -9.46
C ASP A 126 0.75 -9.71 -9.13
N LEU A 127 0.30 -9.00 -10.16
CA LEU A 127 -0.25 -7.65 -10.07
C LEU A 127 0.69 -6.63 -9.41
N ARG A 128 2.00 -6.74 -9.63
CA ARG A 128 2.97 -5.67 -9.30
C ARG A 128 2.60 -4.37 -10.00
N GLY A 129 2.63 -3.25 -9.29
CA GLY A 129 2.43 -1.93 -9.87
C GLY A 129 1.39 -1.09 -9.13
N ALA A 130 0.96 -0.02 -9.80
CA ALA A 130 0.21 1.05 -9.17
C ALA A 130 -1.31 0.81 -9.04
N ALA A 131 -1.88 -0.21 -9.69
CA ALA A 131 -3.33 -0.44 -9.66
C ALA A 131 -3.76 -1.93 -9.50
N PRO A 132 -3.16 -2.72 -8.60
CA PRO A 132 -3.47 -4.15 -8.41
C PRO A 132 -4.97 -4.45 -8.26
N ILE A 133 -5.67 -3.70 -7.39
CA ILE A 133 -7.12 -3.85 -7.15
C ILE A 133 -7.93 -3.72 -8.44
N HIS A 134 -7.60 -2.73 -9.28
CA HIS A 134 -8.33 -2.50 -10.52
C HIS A 134 -8.09 -3.66 -11.48
N HIS A 135 -6.83 -4.06 -11.67
CA HIS A 135 -6.49 -5.15 -12.59
C HIS A 135 -7.07 -6.49 -12.14
N ALA A 136 -7.08 -6.81 -10.85
CA ALA A 136 -7.74 -8.00 -10.31
C ALA A 136 -9.23 -8.04 -10.69
N LEU A 137 -9.94 -6.94 -10.46
CA LEU A 137 -11.37 -6.84 -10.82
C LEU A 137 -11.59 -6.91 -12.34
N LEU A 138 -10.75 -6.26 -13.15
CA LEU A 138 -10.86 -6.28 -14.62
C LEU A 138 -10.61 -7.69 -15.18
N ARG A 139 -9.62 -8.42 -14.63
CA ARG A 139 -9.33 -9.83 -14.94
C ARG A 139 -10.49 -10.74 -14.52
N GLY A 140 -11.36 -10.27 -13.63
CA GLY A 140 -12.52 -11.02 -13.15
C GLY A 140 -12.20 -11.94 -11.99
N ASP A 141 -11.15 -11.63 -11.24
CA ASP A 141 -10.70 -12.43 -10.10
C ASP A 141 -11.82 -12.58 -9.05
N ARG A 142 -11.76 -13.70 -8.34
CA ARG A 142 -12.65 -14.03 -7.22
C ARG A 142 -11.90 -14.22 -5.91
N LYS A 143 -10.59 -14.49 -6.02
CA LYS A 143 -9.68 -14.63 -4.89
C LYS A 143 -8.71 -13.48 -4.91
N PHE A 144 -8.52 -12.91 -3.74
CA PHE A 144 -7.66 -11.76 -3.52
C PHE A 144 -6.63 -12.11 -2.47
N GLY A 145 -5.56 -11.34 -2.42
CA GLY A 145 -4.58 -11.51 -1.38
C GLY A 145 -3.82 -10.23 -1.14
N ILE A 146 -3.03 -10.25 -0.08
CA ILE A 146 -2.26 -9.11 0.41
C ILE A 146 -0.87 -9.61 0.74
N SER A 147 0.12 -8.78 0.42
CA SER A 147 1.52 -9.03 0.72
C SER A 147 2.09 -7.86 1.54
N VAL A 148 2.84 -8.18 2.58
CA VAL A 148 3.73 -7.24 3.28
C VAL A 148 5.16 -7.57 2.87
N GLN A 149 5.84 -6.60 2.27
CA GLN A 149 7.20 -6.75 1.76
C GLN A 149 8.10 -5.64 2.28
N THR A 150 9.41 -5.81 2.15
CA THR A 150 10.35 -4.70 2.33
C THR A 150 10.26 -3.68 1.19
N LEU A 151 10.73 -2.46 1.40
CA LEU A 151 10.96 -1.51 0.31
C LEU A 151 12.26 -1.85 -0.42
N HIS A 152 12.19 -1.90 -1.75
CA HIS A 152 13.36 -2.14 -2.59
C HIS A 152 13.99 -0.81 -3.05
N PRO A 153 15.32 -0.65 -3.04
CA PRO A 153 16.01 0.64 -3.23
C PRO A 153 15.95 1.21 -4.65
N LYS A 154 15.48 0.45 -5.64
CA LYS A 154 15.39 0.91 -7.05
C LYS A 154 14.09 0.60 -7.79
N ARG A 155 13.18 -0.19 -7.21
CA ARG A 155 12.03 -0.75 -7.92
C ARG A 155 10.84 -0.84 -6.98
N PHE A 156 9.65 -0.47 -7.43
CA PHE A 156 8.41 -0.74 -6.70
C PHE A 156 8.12 -2.24 -6.71
N ASP A 157 7.58 -2.76 -5.62
CA ASP A 157 7.04 -4.12 -5.50
C ASP A 157 8.02 -5.28 -5.76
N HIS A 158 9.31 -5.04 -5.48
CA HIS A 158 10.38 -6.04 -5.58
C HIS A 158 11.08 -6.24 -4.23
N GLY A 159 10.38 -5.98 -3.13
CA GLY A 159 10.88 -6.27 -1.79
C GLY A 159 10.94 -7.77 -1.51
N VAL A 160 11.60 -8.12 -0.40
CA VAL A 160 11.48 -9.45 0.20
C VAL A 160 10.09 -9.57 0.80
N ILE A 161 9.34 -10.62 0.48
CA ILE A 161 8.03 -10.85 1.10
C ILE A 161 8.24 -11.36 2.51
N LEU A 162 7.69 -10.63 3.48
CA LEU A 162 7.76 -10.98 4.89
C LEU A 162 6.50 -11.70 5.37
N ALA A 163 5.34 -11.31 4.84
CA ALA A 163 4.06 -11.93 5.14
C ALA A 163 3.16 -11.86 3.90
N GLN A 164 2.34 -12.89 3.70
CA GLN A 164 1.39 -12.95 2.60
C GLN A 164 0.17 -13.77 3.02
N THR A 165 -1.02 -13.41 2.55
CA THR A 165 -2.20 -14.27 2.74
C THR A 165 -2.00 -15.63 2.04
N PRO A 166 -2.55 -16.74 2.58
CA PRO A 166 -2.35 -18.06 1.99
C PRO A 166 -2.79 -18.13 0.52
N TYR A 167 -2.03 -18.83 -0.32
CA TYR A 167 -2.41 -19.13 -1.71
C TYR A 167 -3.64 -20.08 -1.72
N PRO A 168 -4.60 -19.93 -2.65
CA PRO A 168 -4.67 -18.99 -3.79
C PRO A 168 -5.26 -17.61 -3.46
N GLY A 169 -5.22 -17.20 -2.20
CA GLY A 169 -5.91 -16.02 -1.69
C GLY A 169 -7.21 -16.41 -0.99
N PHE A 170 -7.99 -15.40 -0.64
CA PHE A 170 -9.28 -15.55 0.03
C PHE A 170 -10.40 -14.99 -0.84
N ASP A 171 -11.58 -15.59 -0.71
CA ASP A 171 -12.78 -15.12 -1.37
C ASP A 171 -13.32 -13.86 -0.69
N VAL A 172 -13.79 -12.92 -1.48
CA VAL A 172 -14.52 -11.74 -1.01
C VAL A 172 -15.95 -11.82 -1.54
N THR A 173 -16.90 -12.05 -0.65
CA THR A 173 -18.31 -12.24 -0.99
C THR A 173 -18.87 -11.02 -1.75
N GLY A 174 -19.48 -11.25 -2.91
CA GLY A 174 -20.06 -10.19 -3.74
C GLY A 174 -19.05 -9.44 -4.62
N SER A 175 -17.77 -9.81 -4.60
CA SER A 175 -16.71 -9.14 -5.36
C SER A 175 -16.93 -9.11 -6.87
N GLU A 176 -17.76 -9.99 -7.42
CA GLU A 176 -18.15 -9.98 -8.83
C GLU A 176 -18.82 -8.67 -9.29
N ASN A 177 -19.41 -7.94 -8.34
CA ASN A 177 -20.15 -6.71 -8.59
C ASN A 177 -19.48 -5.48 -7.97
N PHE A 178 -18.30 -5.63 -7.34
CA PHE A 178 -17.62 -4.52 -6.68
C PHE A 178 -17.03 -3.52 -7.68
N SER A 179 -17.09 -2.26 -7.30
CA SER A 179 -16.18 -1.21 -7.73
C SER A 179 -14.79 -1.38 -7.08
N ALA A 180 -13.79 -0.67 -7.61
CA ALA A 180 -12.45 -0.68 -7.01
C ALA A 180 -12.46 -0.20 -5.55
N ALA A 181 -13.27 0.80 -5.22
CA ALA A 181 -13.38 1.36 -3.87
C ALA A 181 -14.02 0.37 -2.88
N GLU A 182 -15.03 -0.39 -3.32
CA GLU A 182 -15.66 -1.42 -2.48
C GLU A 182 -14.70 -2.57 -2.19
N LEU A 183 -13.94 -3.03 -3.19
CA LEU A 183 -12.92 -4.05 -2.95
C LEU A 183 -11.81 -3.51 -2.05
N GLU A 184 -11.34 -2.28 -2.27
CA GLU A 184 -10.36 -1.62 -1.41
C GLU A 184 -10.81 -1.59 0.05
N ALA A 185 -12.06 -1.22 0.33
CA ALA A 185 -12.62 -1.18 1.68
C ALA A 185 -12.64 -2.56 2.38
N ASN A 186 -12.72 -3.65 1.61
CA ASN A 186 -12.65 -5.01 2.15
C ASN A 186 -11.20 -5.48 2.37
N LEU A 187 -10.25 -5.06 1.53
CA LEU A 187 -8.85 -5.47 1.62
C LEU A 187 -8.04 -4.61 2.62
N ALA A 188 -8.35 -3.33 2.75
CA ALA A 188 -7.57 -2.38 3.53
C ALA A 188 -7.44 -2.76 5.03
N PRO A 189 -8.50 -3.20 5.73
CA PRO A 189 -8.37 -3.63 7.13
C PRO A 189 -7.44 -4.83 7.28
N ILE A 190 -7.56 -5.83 6.39
CA ILE A 190 -6.72 -7.04 6.40
C ILE A 190 -5.25 -6.67 6.20
N GLY A 191 -4.97 -5.73 5.28
CA GLY A 191 -3.61 -5.23 5.06
C GLY A 191 -3.03 -4.50 6.27
N GLY A 192 -3.85 -3.70 6.96
CA GLY A 192 -3.46 -3.05 8.22
C GLY A 192 -3.14 -4.05 9.32
N ASP A 193 -3.98 -5.08 9.49
CA ASP A 193 -3.77 -6.15 10.48
C ASP A 193 -2.50 -6.95 10.19
N MET A 194 -2.27 -7.30 8.92
CA MET A 194 -1.04 -7.98 8.49
C MET A 194 0.22 -7.14 8.74
N LEU A 195 0.13 -5.83 8.52
CA LEU A 195 1.24 -4.92 8.82
C LEU A 195 1.53 -4.90 10.33
N VAL A 196 0.51 -4.76 11.18
CA VAL A 196 0.67 -4.80 12.64
C VAL A 196 1.26 -6.15 13.09
N GLN A 197 0.81 -7.26 12.53
CA GLN A 197 1.37 -8.57 12.84
C GLN A 197 2.84 -8.67 12.44
N THR A 198 3.20 -8.16 11.26
CA THR A 198 4.60 -8.07 10.79
C THR A 198 5.46 -7.25 11.78
N LEU A 199 4.90 -6.17 12.34
CA LEU A 199 5.58 -5.36 13.35
C LEU A 199 5.78 -6.13 14.66
N ARG A 200 4.73 -6.76 15.19
CA ARG A 200 4.75 -7.54 16.44
C ARG A 200 5.73 -8.71 16.39
N GLU A 201 5.79 -9.40 15.25
CA GLU A 201 6.69 -10.53 15.05
C GLU A 201 8.11 -10.11 14.65
N SER A 202 8.32 -8.81 14.40
CA SER A 202 9.63 -8.27 14.02
C SER A 202 10.21 -8.91 12.76
N LEU A 203 9.34 -9.26 11.80
CA LEU A 203 9.74 -9.98 10.57
C LEU A 203 10.69 -9.17 9.68
N PHE A 204 10.71 -7.84 9.88
CA PHE A 204 11.55 -6.89 9.17
C PHE A 204 12.99 -6.81 9.72
N VAL A 205 13.30 -7.49 10.82
CA VAL A 205 14.64 -7.50 11.42
C VAL A 205 15.49 -8.58 10.74
N PRO A 206 16.71 -8.28 10.26
CA PRO A 206 17.59 -9.30 9.67
C PRO A 206 17.98 -10.45 10.63
N PRO A 207 18.28 -11.66 10.13
CA PRO A 207 18.17 -12.07 8.73
C PRO A 207 16.71 -12.20 8.31
N LEU A 208 16.39 -11.62 7.15
CA LEU A 208 15.05 -11.67 6.59
C LEU A 208 14.78 -13.09 6.09
N GLN A 209 13.63 -13.63 6.46
CA GLN A 209 13.12 -14.86 5.87
C GLN A 209 12.24 -14.45 4.70
N ASP A 210 12.73 -14.64 3.48
CA ASP A 210 11.86 -14.54 2.31
C ASP A 210 10.92 -15.74 2.34
N LEU A 211 9.62 -15.49 2.54
CA LEU A 211 8.62 -16.54 2.42
C LEU A 211 8.55 -17.08 0.98
N GLY A 212 9.19 -16.38 0.04
CA GLY A 212 9.17 -16.69 -1.37
C GLY A 212 7.79 -16.47 -1.96
N TRP A 213 7.71 -16.68 -3.26
CA TRP A 213 6.45 -16.86 -3.95
C TRP A 213 5.95 -18.27 -3.55
N PHE A 214 4.77 -18.34 -2.94
CA PHE A 214 3.99 -19.56 -2.59
C PHE A 214 4.66 -20.93 -2.84
N GLN A 215 4.76 -21.77 -1.80
CA GLN A 215 5.24 -23.16 -1.87
C GLN A 215 4.25 -24.13 -2.58
N GLY A 216 3.35 -23.63 -3.42
CA GLY A 216 2.42 -24.44 -4.22
C GLY A 216 3.00 -24.77 -5.60
N ASP A 217 2.33 -25.67 -6.32
CA ASP A 217 2.60 -25.87 -7.75
C ASP A 217 2.23 -24.60 -8.52
N SER A 218 3.23 -23.78 -8.79
CA SER A 218 3.13 -22.57 -9.61
C SER A 218 3.11 -22.86 -11.11
N SER A 219 3.15 -24.14 -11.51
CA SER A 219 3.11 -24.51 -12.91
C SER A 219 1.83 -23.98 -13.56
N GLY A 220 2.01 -23.16 -14.60
CA GLY A 220 0.90 -22.54 -15.34
C GLY A 220 0.34 -21.24 -14.75
N VAL A 221 0.89 -20.69 -13.65
CA VAL A 221 0.48 -19.36 -13.16
C VAL A 221 1.21 -18.28 -13.95
N GLU A 222 0.47 -17.53 -14.78
CA GLU A 222 1.00 -16.37 -15.50
C GLU A 222 0.92 -15.12 -14.63
N PHE A 223 2.08 -14.57 -14.26
CA PHE A 223 2.14 -13.32 -13.50
C PHE A 223 1.97 -12.13 -14.40
N THR A 224 1.09 -11.21 -14.01
CA THR A 224 0.78 -10.00 -14.77
C THR A 224 1.19 -8.76 -13.99
N HIS A 225 1.54 -7.68 -14.71
CA HIS A 225 1.74 -6.37 -14.10
C HIS A 225 0.43 -5.60 -14.03
N ALA A 226 0.27 -4.79 -12.98
CA ALA A 226 -0.85 -3.90 -12.76
C ALA A 226 -0.43 -2.42 -12.89
N PRO A 227 -0.13 -1.93 -14.12
CA PRO A 227 0.24 -0.54 -14.32
C PRO A 227 -0.90 0.39 -13.93
N LYS A 228 -0.56 1.66 -13.72
CA LYS A 228 -1.53 2.71 -13.41
C LYS A 228 -2.59 2.80 -14.52
N ILE A 229 -3.87 2.79 -14.14
CA ILE A 229 -4.99 3.02 -15.07
C ILE A 229 -4.86 4.39 -15.74
N THR A 230 -5.01 4.40 -17.04
CA THR A 230 -4.97 5.57 -17.94
C THR A 230 -6.35 5.86 -18.53
N SER A 231 -6.48 6.99 -19.22
CA SER A 231 -7.70 7.28 -19.97
C SER A 231 -7.92 6.32 -21.14
N GLY A 232 -6.85 5.73 -21.70
CA GLY A 232 -6.93 4.77 -22.80
C GLY A 232 -7.58 3.46 -22.37
N ASP A 233 -7.37 3.03 -21.12
CA ASP A 233 -7.98 1.81 -20.56
C ASP A 233 -9.51 1.90 -20.42
N LYS A 234 -10.06 3.12 -20.56
CA LYS A 234 -11.51 3.41 -20.49
C LYS A 234 -12.20 3.42 -21.86
N GLN A 235 -11.45 3.21 -22.94
CA GLN A 235 -12.00 3.17 -24.29
C GLN A 235 -12.73 1.85 -24.53
N VAL A 236 -14.00 1.92 -24.90
CA VAL A 236 -14.81 0.74 -25.24
C VAL A 236 -14.49 0.30 -26.66
N ASP A 237 -14.05 -0.95 -26.80
CA ASP A 237 -14.02 -1.61 -28.10
C ASP A 237 -15.37 -2.28 -28.36
N TRP A 238 -16.24 -1.56 -29.06
CA TRP A 238 -17.58 -2.01 -29.44
C TRP A 238 -17.59 -3.22 -30.37
N THR A 239 -16.45 -3.57 -30.99
CA THR A 239 -16.36 -4.70 -31.91
C THR A 239 -16.00 -6.01 -31.20
N THR A 240 -15.20 -5.95 -30.13
CA THR A 240 -14.69 -7.16 -29.45
C THR A 240 -15.21 -7.34 -28.03
N TRP A 241 -15.74 -6.30 -27.38
CA TRP A 241 -16.16 -6.41 -25.98
C TRP A 241 -17.59 -6.93 -25.85
N SER A 242 -17.77 -7.90 -24.95
CA SER A 242 -19.10 -8.33 -24.52
C SER A 242 -19.75 -7.29 -23.61
N ALA A 243 -21.09 -7.32 -23.52
CA ALA A 243 -21.84 -6.50 -22.58
C ALA A 243 -21.38 -6.72 -21.12
N GLU A 244 -21.06 -7.95 -20.74
CA GLU A 244 -20.54 -8.26 -19.40
C GLU A 244 -19.21 -7.56 -19.14
N LYS A 245 -18.28 -7.58 -20.12
CA LYS A 245 -16.99 -6.90 -20.01
C LYS A 245 -17.17 -5.39 -19.88
N ILE A 246 -18.04 -4.79 -20.70
CA ILE A 246 -18.35 -3.35 -20.62
C ILE A 246 -18.90 -3.00 -19.23
N LEU A 247 -19.86 -3.77 -18.72
CA LEU A 247 -20.44 -3.53 -17.40
C LEU A 247 -19.39 -3.68 -16.28
N ARG A 248 -18.49 -4.66 -16.38
CA ARG A 248 -17.38 -4.84 -15.43
C ARG A 248 -16.44 -3.63 -15.46
N TYR A 249 -16.00 -3.21 -16.65
CA TYR A 249 -15.12 -2.04 -16.80
C TYR A 249 -15.79 -0.76 -16.30
N LEU A 250 -17.10 -0.59 -16.55
CA LEU A 250 -17.87 0.56 -16.07
C LEU A 250 -17.91 0.61 -14.54
N ARG A 251 -18.12 -0.55 -13.87
CA ARG A 251 -18.11 -0.63 -12.41
C ARG A 251 -16.72 -0.32 -11.82
N VAL A 252 -15.67 -0.86 -12.44
CA VAL A 252 -14.30 -0.78 -11.90
C VAL A 252 -13.62 0.56 -12.20
N LEU A 253 -13.80 1.10 -13.40
CA LEU A 253 -13.11 2.31 -13.89
C LEU A 253 -13.98 3.57 -13.86
N GLY A 254 -15.29 3.43 -13.61
CA GLY A 254 -16.28 4.49 -13.78
C GLY A 254 -16.56 4.76 -15.25
N SER A 255 -16.90 6.01 -15.58
CA SER A 255 -17.28 6.41 -16.95
C SER A 255 -16.29 5.92 -18.02
N LEU A 256 -16.84 5.26 -19.03
CA LEU A 256 -16.16 4.78 -20.23
C LEU A 256 -16.49 5.67 -21.44
N TRP A 257 -15.71 5.57 -22.52
CA TRP A 257 -15.90 6.37 -23.75
C TRP A 257 -15.69 5.54 -25.02
#